data_AF-A0AAI9YC54-F1
#
_entry.id   AF-A0AAI9YC54-F1
#
_cell.length_a   1.000
_cell.length_b   1.000
_cell.length_c   1.000
_cell.angle_alpha   90.00
_cell.angle_beta   90.00
_cell.angle_gamma   90.00
#
_symmetry.space_group_name_H-M   'P 1'
#
loop_
_entity.id
_entity.type
_entity.pdbx_description
1 polymer ?
#
loop_
_entity_poly.entity_id
_entity_poly.type
_entity_poly.pdbx_seq_one_letter_code
_entity_poly.pdbx_strand_id
1 'polypeptide(L)'
;MTCLQSLPPETILQIAACSDLSFSCLRHLRLTCRGLAVYIAPLLYRKAVRDHAVLLRLVRNDQSDIILRVLKSQIRPNCVAPQHYLDSCLHDALLGGHLKAADVLFGNGAEPVFSIDVANRSEHRETRDWLQVHDATGLGSLALAARSRYHMTFWYKDFEPYTSEEEFWIYKKKAMKTILEKLRSHFGRDSDQYGLKISEAHYLRDEHEDEKKEPMLRHPKYARELDMALAEAATADGHSIELMDFLFGCGATVTCELTPQLAGHAWHNALNEEIPALFEAKVDLLLRHGVDPTSVWTWEGMRTPIQFFLRKLYRNFQYFEEPGAFTNKVFGYMEYLESRGCLRWPRSTLRSFVLSVGTVQINCIIDYPRAEEHDDMSTTSFFDDATDGRRELELIFKEPDPSLLPLRVALSNQIALKHFRDLVILPSPTFREWVDKESMSNAIQDLDRMFRTFSASSPSVESTRAAEDQLSENHPRSEDESSS
;
A
#
# COMPACT_ATOMS: atom_id res chain seq x y z
N MET A 1 19.12 -55.16 25.51
CA MET A 1 18.44 -54.13 24.70
C MET A 1 19.37 -52.94 24.55
N THR A 2 19.87 -52.69 23.35
CA THR A 2 20.77 -51.55 23.06
C THR A 2 19.94 -50.27 23.00
N CYS A 3 20.11 -49.39 23.97
CA CYS A 3 19.53 -48.05 23.98
C CYS A 3 20.22 -47.22 22.89
N LEU A 4 19.50 -46.36 22.16
CA LEU A 4 20.09 -45.39 21.23
C LEU A 4 21.19 -44.54 21.89
N GLN A 5 21.17 -44.41 23.23
CA GLN A 5 22.21 -43.76 24.04
C GLN A 5 23.59 -44.42 23.96
N SER A 6 23.69 -45.71 23.62
CA SER A 6 24.96 -46.43 23.52
C SER A 6 25.54 -46.46 22.10
N LEU A 7 24.84 -45.88 21.12
CA LEU A 7 25.30 -45.86 19.73
C LEU A 7 26.07 -44.57 19.43
N PRO A 8 27.17 -44.65 18.65
CA PRO A 8 27.84 -43.46 18.13
C PRO A 8 26.86 -42.58 17.31
N PRO A 9 26.96 -41.25 17.41
CA PRO A 9 26.18 -40.30 16.62
C PRO A 9 26.16 -40.62 15.11
N GLU A 10 27.30 -41.05 14.58
CA GLU A 10 27.51 -41.40 13.18
C GLU A 10 26.67 -42.62 12.78
N THR A 11 26.54 -43.60 13.68
CA THR A 11 25.72 -44.80 13.46
C THR A 11 24.23 -44.45 13.48
N ILE A 12 23.80 -43.56 14.38
CA ILE A 12 22.41 -43.07 14.43
C ILE A 12 22.07 -42.32 13.13
N LEU A 13 22.99 -41.46 12.67
CA LEU A 13 22.85 -40.73 11.40
C LEU A 13 22.80 -41.67 10.19
N GLN A 14 23.64 -42.71 10.16
CA GLN A 14 23.61 -43.71 9.10
C GLN A 14 22.32 -44.53 9.11
N ILE A 15 21.86 -44.99 10.27
CA ILE A 15 20.59 -45.72 10.39
C ILE A 15 19.44 -44.85 9.85
N ALA A 16 19.35 -43.60 10.29
CA ALA A 16 18.30 -42.69 9.88
C ALA A 16 18.40 -42.27 8.41
N ALA A 17 19.62 -42.16 7.85
CA ALA A 17 19.83 -41.86 6.43
C ALA A 17 19.50 -43.05 5.51
N CYS A 18 19.77 -44.28 5.95
CA CYS A 18 19.53 -45.51 5.18
C CYS A 18 18.06 -45.96 5.20
N SER A 19 17.24 -45.45 6.12
CA SER A 19 15.85 -45.91 6.33
C SER A 19 14.80 -45.08 5.57
N ASP A 20 15.22 -44.16 4.68
CA ASP A 20 14.36 -43.32 3.84
C ASP A 20 13.22 -42.61 4.58
N LEU A 21 13.38 -42.38 5.89
CA LEU A 21 12.33 -41.94 6.83
C LEU A 21 11.62 -40.68 6.37
N SER A 22 10.29 -40.70 6.27
CA SER A 22 9.50 -39.53 5.84
C SER A 22 9.78 -38.28 6.69
N PHE A 23 9.50 -37.09 6.14
CA PHE A 23 9.66 -35.83 6.89
C PHE A 23 8.90 -35.84 8.23
N SER A 24 7.68 -36.38 8.22
CA SER A 24 6.87 -36.54 9.45
C SER A 24 7.54 -37.49 10.45
N CYS A 25 8.14 -38.59 10.00
CA CYS A 25 8.85 -39.52 10.88
C CYS A 25 10.09 -38.87 11.53
N LEU A 26 10.90 -38.16 10.74
CA LEU A 26 12.05 -37.39 11.28
C LEU A 26 11.60 -36.32 12.27
N ARG A 27 10.46 -35.66 12.01
CA ARG A 27 9.89 -34.68 12.94
C ARG A 27 9.50 -35.31 14.27
N HIS A 28 8.83 -36.46 14.26
CA HIS A 28 8.49 -37.17 15.50
C HIS A 28 9.74 -37.63 16.25
N LEU A 29 10.73 -38.17 15.54
CA LEU A 29 12.02 -38.56 16.15
C LEU A 29 12.71 -37.37 16.81
N ARG A 30 12.71 -36.19 16.18
CA ARG A 30 13.25 -34.96 16.78
C ARG A 30 12.54 -34.57 18.08
N LEU A 31 11.24 -34.87 18.22
CA LEU A 31 10.44 -34.52 19.40
C LEU A 31 10.58 -35.53 20.55
N THR A 32 11.19 -36.69 20.34
CA THR A 32 11.28 -37.74 21.38
C THR A 32 12.25 -37.39 22.51
N CYS A 33 13.46 -36.88 22.21
CA CYS A 33 14.40 -36.42 23.24
C CYS A 33 15.40 -35.39 22.70
N ARG A 34 15.98 -34.57 23.59
CA ARG A 34 16.95 -33.52 23.24
C ARG A 34 18.18 -34.04 22.49
N GLY A 35 18.69 -35.22 22.86
CA GLY A 35 19.84 -35.83 22.21
C GLY A 35 19.57 -36.20 20.74
N LEU A 36 18.46 -36.88 20.48
CA LEU A 36 18.03 -37.22 19.11
C LEU A 36 17.70 -35.97 18.30
N ALA A 37 17.18 -34.91 18.93
CA ALA A 37 16.88 -33.67 18.25
C ALA A 37 18.11 -33.07 17.54
N VAL A 38 19.28 -33.13 18.18
CA VAL A 38 20.54 -32.63 17.60
C VAL A 38 20.96 -33.44 16.39
N TYR A 39 20.86 -34.77 16.46
CA TYR A 39 21.30 -35.66 15.38
C TYR A 39 20.31 -35.72 14.20
N ILE A 40 19.01 -35.60 14.46
CA ILE A 40 17.98 -35.70 13.42
C ILE A 40 17.79 -34.38 12.67
N ALA A 41 18.09 -33.23 13.30
CA ALA A 41 17.90 -31.91 12.69
C ALA A 41 18.57 -31.77 11.30
N PRO A 42 19.83 -32.16 11.07
CA PRO A 42 20.44 -32.12 9.75
C PRO A 42 19.71 -32.96 8.69
N LEU A 43 19.20 -34.14 9.05
CA LEU A 43 18.45 -35.00 8.13
C LEU A 43 17.08 -34.40 7.80
N LEU A 44 16.42 -33.83 8.80
CA LEU A 44 15.15 -33.14 8.65
C LEU A 44 15.28 -31.91 7.75
N TYR A 45 16.35 -31.12 7.91
CA TYR A 45 16.63 -29.96 7.07
C TYR A 45 16.92 -30.35 5.62
N ARG A 46 17.70 -31.41 5.39
CA ARG A 46 17.94 -31.94 4.03
C ARG A 46 16.66 -32.40 3.34
N LYS A 47 15.73 -33.04 4.09
CA LYS A 47 14.41 -33.39 3.54
C LYS A 47 13.56 -32.15 3.28
N ALA A 48 13.57 -31.16 4.17
CA ALA A 48 12.86 -29.91 3.98
C ALA A 48 13.30 -29.16 2.72
N VAL A 49 14.61 -29.04 2.46
CA VAL A 49 15.15 -28.37 1.25
C VAL A 49 14.59 -28.95 -0.06
N ARG A 50 14.29 -30.26 -0.06
CA ARG A 50 13.81 -30.98 -1.25
C ARG A 50 12.28 -31.08 -1.35
N ASP A 51 11.57 -30.57 -0.34
CA ASP A 51 10.12 -30.66 -0.25
C ASP A 51 9.52 -29.25 -0.29
N HIS A 52 8.96 -28.89 -1.44
CA HIS A 52 8.36 -27.58 -1.68
C HIS A 52 7.23 -27.28 -0.69
N ALA A 53 6.39 -28.27 -0.36
CA ALA A 53 5.29 -28.09 0.56
C ALA A 53 5.78 -27.80 1.99
N VAL A 54 6.90 -28.40 2.38
CA VAL A 54 7.54 -28.10 3.67
C VAL A 54 8.09 -26.68 3.68
N LEU A 55 8.83 -26.26 2.63
CA LEU A 55 9.35 -24.90 2.54
C LEU A 55 8.24 -23.84 2.55
N LEU A 56 7.18 -24.01 1.74
CA LEU A 56 6.01 -23.12 1.74
C LEU A 56 5.36 -23.04 3.11
N ARG A 57 5.23 -24.16 3.82
CA ARG A 57 4.67 -24.15 5.18
C ARG A 57 5.54 -23.33 6.15
N LEU A 58 6.87 -23.40 6.04
CA LEU A 58 7.76 -22.59 6.88
C LEU A 58 7.62 -21.10 6.55
N VAL A 59 7.50 -20.76 5.26
CA VAL A 59 7.28 -19.40 4.76
C VAL A 59 5.97 -18.81 5.28
N ARG A 60 4.86 -19.53 5.18
CA ARG A 60 3.52 -19.09 5.63
C ARG A 60 3.42 -18.83 7.14
N ASN A 61 4.38 -19.38 7.90
CA ASN A 61 4.53 -19.16 9.33
C ASN A 61 5.65 -18.17 9.67
N ASP A 62 6.23 -17.51 8.65
CA ASP A 62 7.35 -16.56 8.74
C ASP A 62 8.53 -17.07 9.60
N GLN A 63 8.83 -18.37 9.51
CA GLN A 63 9.86 -19.04 10.33
C GLN A 63 11.26 -18.86 9.75
N SER A 64 11.68 -17.61 9.56
CA SER A 64 12.95 -17.22 8.93
C SER A 64 14.18 -17.94 9.50
N ASP A 65 14.28 -18.09 10.82
CA ASP A 65 15.37 -18.82 11.49
C ASP A 65 15.46 -20.29 11.06
N ILE A 66 14.31 -20.94 10.89
CA ILE A 66 14.23 -22.34 10.48
C ILE A 66 14.55 -22.43 8.98
N ILE A 67 13.98 -21.54 8.17
CA ILE A 67 14.27 -21.46 6.73
C ILE A 67 15.77 -21.28 6.50
N LEU A 68 16.41 -20.36 7.23
CA LEU A 68 17.85 -20.10 7.11
C LEU A 68 18.68 -21.34 7.45
N ARG A 69 18.31 -22.09 8.51
CA ARG A 69 18.99 -23.35 8.87
C ARG A 69 18.77 -24.44 7.82
N VAL A 70 17.57 -24.51 7.25
CA VAL A 70 17.22 -25.42 6.16
C VAL A 70 18.09 -25.11 4.93
N LEU A 71 18.13 -23.86 4.48
CA LEU A 71 18.90 -23.44 3.30
C LEU A 71 20.43 -23.46 3.52
N LYS A 72 20.92 -23.20 4.74
CA LYS A 72 22.36 -23.38 5.05
C LYS A 72 22.80 -24.85 5.11
N SER A 73 21.87 -25.80 5.22
CA SER A 73 22.20 -27.23 5.27
C SER A 73 22.57 -27.84 3.90
N GLN A 74 22.60 -27.03 2.84
CA GLN A 74 22.91 -27.38 1.44
C GLN A 74 24.40 -27.70 1.17
N ILE A 75 25.15 -28.23 2.16
CA ILE A 75 26.61 -28.44 2.12
C ILE A 75 27.05 -29.47 1.04
N ARG A 76 26.13 -30.11 0.32
CA ARG A 76 26.44 -31.04 -0.78
C ARG A 76 25.71 -30.62 -2.06
N PRO A 77 26.35 -30.72 -3.24
CA PRO A 77 25.77 -30.29 -4.53
C PRO A 77 24.44 -30.97 -4.87
N ASN A 78 24.17 -32.16 -4.32
CA ASN A 78 22.90 -32.87 -4.54
C ASN A 78 21.77 -32.47 -3.57
N CYS A 79 22.02 -31.53 -2.66
CA CYS A 79 21.09 -31.13 -1.60
C CYS A 79 20.74 -29.64 -1.70
N VAL A 80 20.62 -29.09 -2.91
CA VAL A 80 20.27 -27.70 -3.16
C VAL A 80 18.77 -27.59 -3.44
N ALA A 81 18.11 -26.55 -2.92
CA ALA A 81 16.72 -26.27 -3.27
C ALA A 81 16.66 -25.93 -4.77
N PRO A 82 15.75 -26.54 -5.56
CA PRO A 82 15.50 -26.08 -6.92
C PRO A 82 15.17 -24.58 -6.94
N GLN A 83 15.68 -23.84 -7.93
CA GLN A 83 15.45 -22.38 -8.03
C GLN A 83 13.96 -22.04 -8.01
N HIS A 84 13.14 -22.81 -8.75
CA HIS A 84 11.70 -22.60 -8.77
C HIS A 84 11.01 -22.77 -7.41
N TYR A 85 11.58 -23.54 -6.46
CA TYR A 85 11.06 -23.60 -5.09
C TYR A 85 11.39 -22.31 -4.32
N LEU A 86 12.58 -21.72 -4.56
CA LEU A 86 12.98 -20.47 -3.92
C LEU A 86 12.12 -19.31 -4.42
N ASP A 87 11.91 -19.22 -5.74
CA ASP A 87 11.13 -18.16 -6.37
C ASP A 87 9.64 -18.24 -5.98
N SER A 88 9.04 -19.45 -6.00
CA SER A 88 7.65 -19.64 -5.57
C SER A 88 7.47 -19.34 -4.08
N CYS A 89 8.42 -19.78 -3.24
CA CYS A 89 8.42 -19.46 -1.81
C CYS A 89 8.57 -17.96 -1.58
N LEU A 90 9.39 -17.25 -2.37
CA LEU A 90 9.54 -15.81 -2.26
C LEU A 90 8.23 -15.10 -2.65
N HIS A 91 7.58 -15.55 -3.73
CA HIS A 91 6.30 -15.00 -4.14
C HIS A 91 5.23 -15.19 -3.05
N ASP A 92 5.10 -16.39 -2.49
CA ASP A 92 4.16 -16.70 -1.39
C ASP A 92 4.51 -15.90 -0.11
N ALA A 93 5.81 -15.70 0.17
CA ALA A 93 6.27 -14.85 1.27
C ALA A 93 5.81 -13.40 1.10
N LEU A 94 6.04 -12.81 -0.08
CA LEU A 94 5.66 -11.42 -0.35
C LEU A 94 4.15 -11.24 -0.39
N LEU A 95 3.43 -12.17 -1.02
CA LEU A 95 1.96 -12.18 -1.05
C LEU A 95 1.36 -12.25 0.36
N GLY A 96 1.96 -13.06 1.24
CA GLY A 96 1.57 -13.20 2.63
C GLY A 96 2.17 -12.16 3.58
N GLY A 97 2.96 -11.19 3.12
CA GLY A 97 3.64 -10.22 3.98
C GLY A 97 4.69 -10.80 4.94
N HIS A 98 5.23 -11.98 4.65
CA HIS A 98 6.26 -12.68 5.44
C HIS A 98 7.66 -12.19 5.07
N LEU A 99 7.98 -10.96 5.48
CA LEU A 99 9.18 -10.23 5.04
C LEU A 99 10.49 -10.78 5.62
N LYS A 100 10.48 -11.35 6.84
CA LYS A 100 11.64 -12.06 7.40
C LYS A 100 11.96 -13.32 6.61
N ALA A 101 10.95 -14.09 6.21
CA ALA A 101 11.12 -15.22 5.31
C ALA A 101 11.62 -14.76 3.93
N ALA A 102 11.06 -13.68 3.37
CA ALA A 102 11.51 -13.11 2.10
C ALA A 102 13.00 -12.68 2.15
N ASP A 103 13.44 -12.02 3.23
CA ASP A 103 14.83 -11.62 3.43
C ASP A 103 15.79 -12.81 3.40
N VAL A 104 15.43 -13.91 4.08
CA VAL A 104 16.19 -15.15 4.04
C VAL A 104 16.23 -15.74 2.63
N LEU A 105 15.11 -15.74 1.92
CA LEU A 105 15.03 -16.27 0.56
C LEU A 105 15.88 -15.45 -0.42
N PHE A 106 15.83 -14.12 -0.34
CA PHE A 106 16.73 -13.25 -1.11
C PHE A 106 18.20 -13.54 -0.82
N GLY A 107 18.57 -13.68 0.46
CA GLY A 107 19.93 -14.03 0.88
C GLY A 107 20.39 -15.42 0.44
N ASN A 108 19.49 -16.26 -0.08
CA ASN A 108 19.79 -17.59 -0.61
C ASN A 108 19.50 -17.71 -2.12
N GLY A 109 19.42 -16.57 -2.83
CA GLY A 109 19.38 -16.56 -4.29
C GLY A 109 17.98 -16.64 -4.91
N ALA A 110 16.90 -16.46 -4.15
CA ALA A 110 15.57 -16.33 -4.74
C ALA A 110 15.49 -15.09 -5.65
N GLU A 111 14.83 -15.23 -6.80
CA GLU A 111 14.68 -14.16 -7.78
C GLU A 111 13.27 -13.54 -7.74
N PRO A 112 13.15 -12.20 -7.83
CA PRO A 112 11.87 -11.53 -7.85
C PRO A 112 11.13 -11.85 -9.15
N VAL A 113 9.81 -11.97 -9.05
CA VAL A 113 8.91 -12.14 -10.17
C VAL A 113 8.49 -10.75 -10.65
N PHE A 114 8.63 -10.47 -11.93
CA PHE A 114 8.17 -9.20 -12.51
C PHE A 114 6.73 -9.33 -12.98
N SER A 115 5.99 -8.23 -12.94
CA SER A 115 4.58 -8.14 -13.32
C SER A 115 4.35 -8.24 -14.84
N ILE A 116 5.42 -8.20 -15.65
CA ILE A 116 5.37 -8.33 -17.11
C ILE A 116 4.76 -9.68 -17.51
N ASP A 117 4.00 -9.67 -18.61
CA ASP A 117 3.37 -10.78 -19.34
C ASP A 117 3.51 -12.20 -18.75
N VAL A 118 2.38 -12.89 -18.51
CA VAL A 118 2.28 -14.21 -17.86
C VAL A 118 3.27 -15.24 -18.43
N ALA A 119 3.55 -15.17 -19.74
CA ALA A 119 4.50 -16.06 -20.41
C ALA A 119 5.98 -15.82 -20.05
N ASN A 120 6.35 -14.62 -19.57
CA ASN A 120 7.74 -14.19 -19.34
C ASN A 120 8.04 -13.78 -17.89
N ARG A 121 7.18 -14.16 -16.94
CA ARG A 121 7.30 -13.78 -15.52
C ARG A 121 8.51 -14.33 -14.79
N SER A 122 9.08 -15.42 -15.29
CA SER A 122 10.30 -16.04 -14.76
C SER A 122 11.04 -16.73 -15.90
N GLU A 123 12.37 -16.76 -15.82
CA GLU A 123 13.23 -17.52 -16.72
C GLU A 123 12.99 -19.05 -16.57
N HIS A 124 12.52 -19.48 -15.40
CA HIS A 124 12.21 -20.88 -15.11
C HIS A 124 10.78 -21.23 -15.48
N ARG A 125 10.62 -22.27 -16.31
CA ARG A 125 9.29 -22.74 -16.75
C ARG A 125 8.45 -23.22 -15.58
N GLU A 126 9.05 -23.93 -14.64
CA GLU A 126 8.39 -24.49 -13.47
C GLU A 126 7.81 -23.39 -12.57
N THR A 127 8.54 -22.28 -12.40
CA THR A 127 8.04 -21.10 -11.68
C THR A 127 6.85 -20.48 -12.41
N ARG A 128 6.89 -20.36 -13.74
CA ARG A 128 5.77 -19.84 -14.54
C ARG A 128 4.53 -20.72 -14.43
N ASP A 129 4.70 -22.04 -14.56
CA ASP A 129 3.60 -23.00 -14.46
C ASP A 129 2.98 -22.97 -13.05
N TRP A 130 3.78 -22.82 -12.00
CA TRP A 130 3.29 -22.64 -10.64
C TRP A 130 2.51 -21.33 -10.47
N LEU A 131 3.03 -20.20 -10.96
CA LEU A 131 2.37 -18.89 -10.89
C LEU A 131 1.03 -18.89 -11.62
N GLN A 132 0.90 -19.57 -12.77
CA GLN A 132 -0.39 -19.66 -13.48
C GLN A 132 -1.50 -20.31 -12.65
N VAL A 133 -1.14 -21.22 -11.74
CA VAL A 133 -2.10 -21.93 -10.88
C VAL A 133 -2.36 -21.19 -9.57
N HIS A 134 -1.36 -20.45 -9.07
CA HIS A 134 -1.36 -19.94 -7.69
C HIS A 134 -1.35 -18.41 -7.55
N ASP A 135 -0.99 -17.65 -8.60
CA ASP A 135 -1.04 -16.19 -8.60
C ASP A 135 -2.30 -15.68 -9.30
N ALA A 136 -3.36 -15.49 -8.53
CA ALA A 136 -4.60 -14.87 -8.99
C ALA A 136 -4.48 -13.34 -9.17
N THR A 137 -3.45 -12.71 -8.58
CA THR A 137 -3.33 -11.24 -8.52
C THR A 137 -2.64 -10.69 -9.75
N GLY A 138 -1.72 -11.46 -10.32
CA GLY A 138 -0.92 -11.00 -11.43
C GLY A 138 0.17 -10.00 -11.05
N LEU A 139 0.41 -9.77 -9.75
CA LEU A 139 1.33 -8.74 -9.26
C LEU A 139 2.77 -9.25 -9.20
N GLY A 140 3.71 -8.39 -9.58
CA GLY A 140 5.14 -8.63 -9.38
C GLY A 140 5.56 -8.45 -7.92
N SER A 141 6.75 -8.92 -7.59
CA SER A 141 7.33 -8.92 -6.25
C SER A 141 7.36 -7.53 -5.61
N LEU A 142 7.62 -6.46 -6.39
CA LEU A 142 7.65 -5.10 -5.85
C LEU A 142 6.26 -4.65 -5.39
N ALA A 143 5.23 -4.94 -6.18
CA ALA A 143 3.85 -4.59 -5.86
C ALA A 143 3.31 -5.43 -4.70
N LEU A 144 3.63 -6.73 -4.66
CA LEU A 144 3.32 -7.60 -3.52
C LEU A 144 3.98 -7.12 -2.22
N ALA A 145 5.26 -6.78 -2.28
CA ALA A 145 5.98 -6.20 -1.15
C ALA A 145 5.33 -4.88 -0.72
N ALA A 146 4.96 -4.00 -1.66
CA ALA A 146 4.32 -2.72 -1.35
C ALA A 146 2.95 -2.89 -0.66
N ARG A 147 2.15 -3.85 -1.14
CA ARG A 147 0.81 -4.18 -0.63
C ARG A 147 0.80 -4.67 0.82
N SER A 148 1.87 -5.31 1.30
CA SER A 148 1.85 -6.01 2.59
C SER A 148 1.50 -5.07 3.76
N ARG A 149 0.57 -5.50 4.61
CA ARG A 149 -0.02 -4.75 5.72
C ARG A 149 0.28 -5.42 7.06
N TYR A 150 0.82 -4.70 8.04
CA TYR A 150 1.20 -5.28 9.33
C TYR A 150 -0.02 -5.85 10.07
N HIS A 151 -1.04 -5.02 10.25
CA HIS A 151 -2.24 -5.35 11.02
C HIS A 151 -3.09 -6.44 10.36
N MET A 152 -3.18 -6.44 9.03
CA MET A 152 -3.94 -7.48 8.31
C MET A 152 -3.22 -8.82 8.21
N THR A 153 -1.92 -8.88 8.53
CA THR A 153 -1.13 -10.10 8.38
C THR A 153 -0.94 -10.84 9.70
N PHE A 154 -0.84 -10.12 10.81
CA PHE A 154 -0.38 -10.70 12.08
C PHE A 154 -1.31 -10.55 13.28
N TRP A 155 -2.30 -9.64 13.26
CA TRP A 155 -3.18 -9.41 14.43
C TRP A 155 -4.00 -10.63 14.88
N TYR A 156 -4.19 -11.61 14.02
CA TYR A 156 -4.97 -12.83 14.29
C TYR A 156 -4.12 -14.09 14.32
N LYS A 157 -2.79 -13.98 14.26
CA LYS A 157 -1.89 -15.13 14.34
C LYS A 157 -1.48 -15.37 15.79
N ASP A 158 -1.52 -16.63 16.21
CA ASP A 158 -1.04 -17.07 17.55
C ASP A 158 0.49 -16.91 17.74
N PHE A 159 1.19 -16.52 16.68
CA PHE A 159 2.63 -16.28 16.67
C PHE A 159 2.89 -14.90 16.07
N GLU A 160 3.61 -14.07 16.83
CA GLU A 160 4.06 -12.74 16.40
C GLU A 160 5.50 -12.86 15.84
N PRO A 161 5.68 -12.89 14.51
CA PRO A 161 7.01 -12.97 13.92
C PRO A 161 7.80 -11.66 14.04
N TYR A 162 7.13 -10.53 14.33
CA TYR A 162 7.74 -9.22 14.52
C TYR A 162 7.48 -8.75 15.95
N THR A 163 8.46 -8.08 16.54
CA THR A 163 8.34 -7.48 17.88
C THR A 163 7.54 -6.18 17.86
N SER A 164 7.45 -5.51 16.71
CA SER A 164 6.69 -4.27 16.52
C SER A 164 6.41 -3.97 15.05
N GLU A 165 5.56 -2.99 14.78
CA GLU A 165 5.28 -2.49 13.42
C GLU A 165 6.53 -1.85 12.80
N GLU A 166 7.36 -1.16 13.60
CA GLU A 166 8.62 -0.58 13.12
C GLU A 166 9.60 -1.67 12.66
N GLU A 167 9.66 -2.81 13.35
CA GLU A 167 10.49 -3.93 12.91
C GLU A 167 9.98 -4.47 11.56
N PHE A 168 8.68 -4.66 11.41
CA PHE A 168 8.07 -5.06 10.13
C PHE A 168 8.44 -4.08 9.01
N TRP A 169 8.39 -2.77 9.29
CA TRP A 169 8.75 -1.75 8.32
C TRP A 169 10.21 -1.80 7.88
N ILE A 170 11.14 -2.05 8.81
CA ILE A 170 12.58 -2.22 8.48
C ILE A 170 12.76 -3.35 7.47
N TYR A 171 12.13 -4.51 7.70
CA TYR A 171 12.20 -5.63 6.76
C TYR A 171 11.49 -5.33 5.43
N LYS A 172 10.38 -4.58 5.45
CA LYS A 172 9.66 -4.16 4.24
C LYS A 172 10.54 -3.29 3.35
N LYS A 173 11.15 -2.25 3.93
CA LYS A 173 12.07 -1.36 3.23
C LYS A 173 13.28 -2.12 2.68
N LYS A 174 13.84 -3.06 3.45
CA LYS A 174 14.95 -3.92 3.01
C LYS A 174 14.57 -4.80 1.81
N ALA A 175 13.42 -5.48 1.88
CA ALA A 175 12.92 -6.31 0.78
C ALA A 175 12.70 -5.48 -0.49
N MET A 176 12.07 -4.30 -0.36
CA MET A 176 11.80 -3.43 -1.50
C MET A 176 13.08 -2.89 -2.15
N LYS A 177 14.07 -2.46 -1.35
CA LYS A 177 15.38 -2.05 -1.88
C LYS A 177 16.05 -3.19 -2.66
N THR A 178 16.03 -4.40 -2.11
CA THR A 178 16.59 -5.59 -2.77
C THR A 178 15.90 -5.88 -4.10
N ILE A 179 14.56 -5.80 -4.14
CA ILE A 179 13.79 -6.00 -5.37
C ILE A 179 14.13 -4.91 -6.40
N LEU A 180 14.22 -3.65 -5.98
CA LEU A 180 14.57 -2.52 -6.85
C LEU A 180 15.98 -2.64 -7.45
N GLU A 181 16.97 -3.06 -6.65
CA GLU A 181 18.34 -3.31 -7.13
C GLU A 181 18.36 -4.41 -8.21
N LYS A 182 17.60 -5.48 -8.01
CA LYS A 182 17.44 -6.56 -8.99
C LYS A 182 16.69 -6.11 -10.25
N LEU A 183 15.61 -5.33 -10.10
CA LEU A 183 14.87 -4.72 -11.21
C LEU A 183 15.77 -3.83 -12.07
N ARG A 184 16.58 -2.99 -11.45
CA ARG A 184 17.54 -2.12 -12.14
C ARG A 184 18.60 -2.92 -12.86
N SER A 185 19.14 -3.96 -12.22
CA SER A 185 20.14 -4.84 -12.85
C SER A 185 19.57 -5.59 -14.06
N HIS A 186 18.30 -6.02 -13.97
CA HIS A 186 17.63 -6.73 -15.05
C HIS A 186 17.32 -5.81 -16.24
N PHE A 187 16.64 -4.68 -16.02
CA PHE A 187 16.28 -3.76 -17.10
C PHE A 187 17.41 -2.81 -17.54
N GLY A 188 18.45 -2.64 -16.73
CA GLY A 188 19.64 -1.88 -17.10
C GLY A 188 20.53 -2.61 -18.10
N ARG A 189 20.56 -3.94 -18.03
CA ARG A 189 21.22 -4.76 -19.06
C ARG A 189 20.46 -4.71 -20.40
N ASP A 190 19.13 -4.64 -20.35
CA ASP A 190 18.30 -4.49 -21.54
C ASP A 190 18.47 -3.09 -22.18
N SER A 191 18.63 -2.03 -21.39
CA SER A 191 18.75 -0.66 -21.92
C SER A 191 20.04 -0.39 -22.71
N ASP A 192 21.13 -1.07 -22.36
CA ASP A 192 22.39 -1.03 -23.14
C ASP A 192 22.21 -1.61 -24.55
N GLN A 193 21.29 -2.57 -24.71
CA GLN A 193 20.95 -3.18 -25.99
C GLN A 193 20.07 -2.27 -26.88
N TYR A 194 19.37 -1.29 -26.30
CA TYR A 194 18.51 -0.32 -26.99
C TYR A 194 19.11 1.10 -27.07
N GLY A 195 20.38 1.29 -26.70
CA GLY A 195 21.04 2.60 -26.76
C GLY A 195 20.53 3.63 -25.74
N LEU A 196 19.78 3.19 -24.74
CA LEU A 196 19.31 4.01 -23.62
C LEU A 196 20.34 3.91 -22.50
N LYS A 197 21.31 4.83 -22.47
CA LYS A 197 22.29 4.89 -21.38
C LYS A 197 21.58 5.23 -20.07
N ILE A 198 21.42 4.24 -19.20
CA ILE A 198 21.03 4.45 -17.81
C ILE A 198 22.29 4.93 -17.07
N SER A 199 22.39 6.23 -16.78
CA SER A 199 23.45 6.72 -15.88
C SER A 199 23.22 6.16 -14.47
N GLU A 200 24.12 5.30 -14.01
CA GLU A 200 24.16 4.77 -12.62
C GLU A 200 24.36 5.84 -11.54
N ALA A 201 24.58 7.09 -11.91
CA ALA A 201 24.72 8.20 -10.98
C ALA A 201 23.33 8.72 -10.56
N HIS A 202 22.75 8.12 -9.52
CA HIS A 202 22.08 8.80 -8.41
C HIS A 202 21.45 7.74 -7.50
N TYR A 203 21.55 7.96 -6.19
CA TYR A 203 20.92 7.21 -5.09
C TYR A 203 21.70 6.04 -4.46
N LEU A 204 22.93 6.33 -4.08
CA LEU A 204 23.33 6.30 -2.67
C LEU A 204 23.91 7.68 -2.35
N ARG A 205 23.09 8.62 -1.87
CA ARG A 205 23.65 9.87 -1.35
C ARG A 205 22.84 10.37 -0.17
N ASP A 206 23.59 10.56 0.91
CA ASP A 206 23.21 11.24 2.15
C ASP A 206 22.52 12.57 1.88
N GLU A 207 21.81 13.04 2.91
CA GLU A 207 20.84 14.15 2.98
C GLU A 207 21.35 15.55 2.59
N HIS A 208 22.47 15.66 1.88
CA HIS A 208 23.04 16.92 1.43
C HIS A 208 23.47 16.82 -0.03
N GLU A 209 22.60 17.24 -0.96
CA GLU A 209 22.93 18.14 -2.08
C GLU A 209 21.72 18.34 -2.99
N ASP A 210 21.31 19.62 -3.11
CA ASP A 210 20.34 20.11 -4.08
C ASP A 210 21.01 20.23 -5.46
N GLU A 211 20.97 19.17 -6.27
CA GLU A 211 21.24 19.29 -7.70
C GLU A 211 20.17 18.59 -8.56
N LYS A 212 19.88 19.25 -9.68
CA LYS A 212 18.74 19.06 -10.58
C LYS A 212 18.60 17.61 -11.07
N LYS A 213 17.45 17.00 -10.77
CA LYS A 213 17.04 15.68 -11.26
C LYS A 213 16.51 15.79 -12.70
N GLU A 214 17.29 15.40 -13.71
CA GLU A 214 16.71 15.06 -15.02
C GLU A 214 16.03 13.68 -14.93
N PRO A 215 14.79 13.53 -15.43
CA PRO A 215 14.15 12.22 -15.46
C PRO A 215 14.83 11.36 -16.53
N MET A 216 15.58 10.35 -16.09
CA MET A 216 16.12 9.32 -16.98
C MET A 216 15.00 8.75 -17.86
N LEU A 217 15.24 8.61 -19.16
CA LEU A 217 14.39 7.84 -20.07
C LEU A 217 14.26 6.41 -19.51
N ARG A 218 13.13 6.12 -18.86
CA ARG A 218 12.95 4.85 -18.14
C ARG A 218 12.49 3.77 -19.10
N HIS A 219 13.07 2.58 -18.95
CA HIS A 219 12.54 1.39 -19.60
C HIS A 219 11.05 1.23 -19.23
N PRO A 220 10.11 1.16 -20.20
CA PRO A 220 8.67 1.15 -19.94
C PRO A 220 8.23 0.10 -18.93
N LYS A 221 8.89 -1.06 -18.93
CA LYS A 221 8.57 -2.15 -18.00
C LYS A 221 9.01 -1.84 -16.57
N TYR A 222 10.14 -1.16 -16.38
CA TYR A 222 10.58 -0.72 -15.05
C TYR A 222 9.64 0.35 -14.48
N ALA A 223 9.23 1.31 -15.30
CA ALA A 223 8.24 2.32 -14.91
C ALA A 223 6.92 1.66 -14.49
N ARG A 224 6.45 0.67 -15.26
CA ARG A 224 5.25 -0.10 -14.93
C ARG A 224 5.34 -0.76 -13.55
N GLU A 225 6.45 -1.44 -13.22
CA GLU A 225 6.64 -2.07 -11.89
C GLU A 225 6.55 -1.05 -10.76
N LEU A 226 7.16 0.13 -10.92
CA LEU A 226 7.07 1.21 -9.95
C LEU A 226 5.65 1.74 -9.80
N ASP A 227 4.93 1.93 -10.90
CA ASP A 227 3.56 2.46 -10.88
C ASP A 227 2.58 1.44 -10.26
N MET A 228 2.75 0.14 -10.53
CA MET A 228 1.98 -0.92 -9.86
C MET A 228 2.29 -0.97 -8.36
N ALA A 229 3.56 -0.85 -7.98
CA ALA A 229 3.95 -0.79 -6.58
C ALA A 229 3.40 0.45 -5.88
N LEU A 230 3.32 1.60 -6.57
CA LEU A 230 2.72 2.82 -6.03
C LEU A 230 1.21 2.64 -5.80
N ALA A 231 0.51 2.04 -6.76
CA ALA A 231 -0.90 1.72 -6.62
C ALA A 231 -1.16 0.80 -5.42
N GLU A 232 -0.36 -0.25 -5.25
CA GLU A 232 -0.47 -1.16 -4.10
C GLU A 232 -0.04 -0.50 -2.79
N ALA A 233 0.98 0.35 -2.79
CA ALA A 233 1.41 1.13 -1.62
C ALA A 233 0.30 2.06 -1.11
N ALA A 234 -0.50 2.64 -2.02
CA ALA A 234 -1.66 3.44 -1.66
C ALA A 234 -2.75 2.63 -0.94
N THR A 235 -2.71 1.29 -1.02
CA THR A 235 -3.56 0.42 -0.19
C THR A 235 -2.94 0.04 1.14
N ALA A 236 -1.66 0.33 1.40
CA ALA A 236 -1.01 -0.06 2.64
C ALA A 236 -1.47 0.80 3.84
N ASP A 237 -1.17 0.32 5.04
CA ASP A 237 -1.62 0.90 6.32
C ASP A 237 -0.73 2.10 6.75
N GLY A 238 -0.34 2.18 8.03
CA GLY A 238 0.33 3.35 8.64
C GLY A 238 1.56 3.88 7.89
N HIS A 239 2.34 3.03 7.25
CA HIS A 239 3.55 3.42 6.49
C HIS A 239 3.33 3.64 5.00
N SER A 240 2.09 3.70 4.53
CA SER A 240 1.78 3.94 3.12
C SER A 240 2.35 5.26 2.60
N ILE A 241 2.35 6.32 3.42
CA ILE A 241 2.89 7.63 3.02
C ILE A 241 4.40 7.55 2.78
N GLU A 242 5.17 7.09 3.78
CA GLU A 242 6.62 6.90 3.65
C GLU A 242 6.97 6.00 2.46
N LEU A 243 6.13 4.99 2.21
CA LEU A 243 6.31 4.07 1.10
C LEU A 243 6.07 4.72 -0.25
N MET A 244 4.97 5.46 -0.38
CA MET A 244 4.63 6.18 -1.60
C MET A 244 5.69 7.25 -1.89
N ASP A 245 6.15 7.99 -0.88
CA ASP A 245 7.27 8.93 -0.97
C ASP A 245 8.55 8.26 -1.46
N PHE A 246 8.89 7.11 -0.88
CA PHE A 246 10.04 6.32 -1.31
C PHE A 246 9.93 5.88 -2.77
N LEU A 247 8.74 5.44 -3.20
CA LEU A 247 8.49 5.03 -4.58
C LEU A 247 8.56 6.20 -5.55
N PHE A 248 8.02 7.38 -5.19
CA PHE A 248 8.22 8.62 -5.94
C PHE A 248 9.69 8.99 -6.06
N GLY A 249 10.46 8.87 -4.97
CA GLY A 249 11.92 9.05 -4.98
C GLY A 249 12.64 8.07 -5.89
N CYS A 250 12.14 6.83 -6.00
CA CYS A 250 12.63 5.81 -6.94
C CYS A 250 12.14 6.03 -8.38
N GLY A 251 11.18 6.94 -8.57
CA GLY A 251 10.69 7.37 -9.86
C GLY A 251 9.26 6.98 -10.21
N ALA A 252 8.45 6.40 -9.32
CA ALA A 252 7.05 6.13 -9.66
C ALA A 252 6.33 7.40 -10.14
N THR A 253 5.36 7.26 -11.04
CA THR A 253 4.65 8.40 -11.63
C THR A 253 3.14 8.22 -11.59
N VAL A 254 2.43 9.31 -11.33
CA VAL A 254 0.96 9.36 -11.33
C VAL A 254 0.38 9.90 -12.64
N THR A 255 1.24 10.25 -13.60
CA THR A 255 0.89 10.83 -14.91
C THR A 255 1.35 9.96 -16.10
N CYS A 256 1.60 8.67 -15.86
CA CYS A 256 2.18 7.77 -16.86
C CYS A 256 1.32 7.68 -18.14
N GLU A 257 1.81 8.24 -19.24
CA GLU A 257 1.14 8.21 -20.56
C GLU A 257 0.97 6.79 -21.12
N LEU A 258 1.89 5.89 -20.76
CA LEU A 258 1.91 4.51 -21.26
C LEU A 258 0.90 3.61 -20.54
N THR A 259 0.60 3.88 -19.27
CA THR A 259 -0.35 3.11 -18.45
C THR A 259 -1.18 4.02 -17.52
N PRO A 260 -2.03 4.91 -18.06
CA PRO A 260 -2.78 5.88 -17.27
C PRO A 260 -3.76 5.21 -16.29
N GLN A 261 -4.24 4.01 -16.62
CA GLN A 261 -5.08 3.19 -15.73
C GLN A 261 -4.34 2.79 -14.46
N LEU A 262 -3.07 2.37 -14.57
CA LEU A 262 -2.26 1.94 -13.41
C LEU A 262 -1.88 3.14 -12.53
N ALA A 263 -1.48 4.25 -13.14
CA ALA A 263 -1.23 5.50 -12.43
C ALA A 263 -2.48 6.02 -11.69
N GLY A 264 -3.65 5.85 -12.32
CA GLY A 264 -4.95 6.16 -11.72
C GLY A 264 -5.36 5.26 -10.55
N HIS A 265 -4.79 4.05 -10.42
CA HIS A 265 -5.13 3.15 -9.32
C HIS A 265 -4.61 3.66 -7.96
N ALA A 266 -3.46 4.34 -7.92
CA ALA A 266 -2.98 4.96 -6.68
C ALA A 266 -3.97 6.01 -6.15
N TRP A 267 -4.52 6.84 -7.05
CA TRP A 267 -5.57 7.80 -6.73
C TRP A 267 -6.87 7.12 -6.28
N HIS A 268 -7.33 6.13 -7.04
CA HIS A 268 -8.49 5.32 -6.66
C HIS A 268 -8.35 4.72 -5.24
N ASN A 269 -7.18 4.16 -4.94
CA ASN A 269 -6.89 3.52 -3.66
C ASN A 269 -6.81 4.55 -2.52
N ALA A 270 -6.23 5.72 -2.76
CA ALA A 270 -6.25 6.83 -1.80
C ALA A 270 -7.69 7.30 -1.52
N LEU A 271 -8.55 7.40 -2.54
CA LEU A 271 -9.96 7.75 -2.37
C LEU A 271 -10.80 6.65 -1.69
N ASN A 272 -10.29 5.42 -1.67
CA ASN A 272 -10.90 4.30 -0.94
C ASN A 272 -10.43 4.18 0.50
N GLU A 273 -9.46 4.98 0.94
CA GLU A 273 -8.97 4.96 2.31
C GLU A 273 -10.09 5.12 3.34
N GLU A 274 -10.02 4.33 4.40
CA GLU A 274 -11.01 4.28 5.46
C GLU A 274 -10.61 5.11 6.68
N ILE A 275 -9.30 5.33 6.85
CA ILE A 275 -8.71 6.08 7.95
C ILE A 275 -8.60 7.56 7.55
N PRO A 276 -9.34 8.47 8.22
CA PRO A 276 -9.38 9.89 7.89
C PRO A 276 -8.02 10.58 7.72
N ALA A 277 -7.10 10.41 8.69
CA ALA A 277 -5.80 11.07 8.63
C ALA A 277 -4.89 10.52 7.50
N LEU A 278 -4.97 9.23 7.20
CA LEU A 278 -4.26 8.62 6.07
C LEU A 278 -4.84 9.07 4.74
N PHE A 279 -6.16 9.24 4.64
CA PHE A 279 -6.81 9.77 3.45
C PHE A 279 -6.27 11.17 3.11
N GLU A 280 -6.27 12.08 4.08
CA GLU A 280 -5.73 13.44 3.91
C GLU A 280 -4.28 13.39 3.40
N ALA A 281 -3.43 12.61 4.09
CA ALA A 281 -2.02 12.51 3.77
C ALA A 281 -1.76 11.92 2.37
N LYS A 282 -2.49 10.87 1.98
CA LYS A 282 -2.38 10.24 0.65
C LYS A 282 -2.82 11.20 -0.45
N VAL A 283 -3.94 11.91 -0.23
CA VAL A 283 -4.45 12.89 -1.18
C VAL A 283 -3.46 14.03 -1.37
N ASP A 284 -3.00 14.64 -0.28
CA ASP A 284 -2.03 15.74 -0.33
C ASP A 284 -0.73 15.31 -1.02
N LEU A 285 -0.25 14.10 -0.72
CA LEU A 285 0.94 13.56 -1.37
C LEU A 285 0.74 13.40 -2.88
N LEU A 286 -0.35 12.76 -3.31
CA LEU A 286 -0.63 12.53 -4.73
C LEU A 286 -0.82 13.84 -5.51
N LEU A 287 -1.46 14.85 -4.90
CA LEU A 287 -1.59 16.19 -5.47
C LEU A 287 -0.23 16.87 -5.66
N ARG A 288 0.68 16.77 -4.68
CA ARG A 288 2.05 17.31 -4.81
C ARG A 288 2.83 16.66 -5.95
N HIS A 289 2.53 15.40 -6.27
CA HIS A 289 3.16 14.66 -7.37
C HIS A 289 2.41 14.76 -8.70
N GLY A 290 1.40 15.64 -8.81
CA GLY A 290 0.76 15.99 -10.07
C GLY A 290 -0.26 14.97 -10.58
N VAL A 291 -0.91 14.21 -9.68
CA VAL A 291 -2.06 13.38 -10.06
C VAL A 291 -3.13 14.26 -10.71
N ASP A 292 -3.83 13.75 -11.73
CA ASP A 292 -5.03 14.42 -12.23
C ASP A 292 -6.16 14.26 -11.19
N PRO A 293 -6.57 15.34 -10.49
CA PRO A 293 -7.57 15.23 -9.45
C PRO A 293 -8.98 15.09 -10.01
N THR A 294 -9.18 15.37 -11.31
CA THR A 294 -10.51 15.42 -11.93
C THR A 294 -11.01 14.05 -12.37
N SER A 295 -10.12 13.06 -12.43
CA SER A 295 -10.43 11.73 -12.92
C SER A 295 -10.04 10.63 -11.95
N VAL A 296 -10.92 9.64 -11.82
CA VAL A 296 -10.77 8.46 -10.98
C VAL A 296 -10.99 7.25 -11.86
N TRP A 297 -9.96 6.44 -12.02
CA TRP A 297 -10.06 5.19 -12.74
C TRP A 297 -10.74 4.13 -11.86
N THR A 298 -11.79 3.51 -12.39
CA THR A 298 -12.49 2.40 -11.74
C THR A 298 -12.58 1.23 -12.71
N TRP A 299 -12.91 0.04 -12.21
CA TRP A 299 -13.16 -1.12 -13.07
C TRP A 299 -14.32 -0.92 -14.06
N GLU A 300 -15.23 0.02 -13.78
CA GLU A 300 -16.33 0.41 -14.69
C GLU A 300 -15.95 1.51 -15.67
N GLY A 301 -14.69 1.97 -15.64
CA GLY A 301 -14.20 3.10 -16.43
C GLY A 301 -13.87 4.34 -15.60
N MET A 302 -13.53 5.40 -16.31
CA MET A 302 -13.15 6.70 -15.76
C MET A 302 -14.36 7.45 -15.21
N ARG A 303 -14.20 8.10 -14.07
CA ARG A 303 -15.23 8.89 -13.38
C ARG A 303 -14.66 10.16 -12.79
N THR A 304 -15.50 11.09 -12.37
CA THR A 304 -15.09 12.21 -11.51
C THR A 304 -15.13 11.81 -10.02
N PRO A 305 -14.41 12.51 -9.12
CA PRO A 305 -14.48 12.25 -7.69
C PRO A 305 -15.90 12.32 -7.11
N ILE A 306 -16.73 13.26 -7.58
CA ILE A 306 -18.14 13.34 -7.15
C ILE A 306 -18.92 12.08 -7.53
N GLN A 307 -18.77 11.59 -8.77
CA GLN A 307 -19.40 10.34 -9.22
C GLN A 307 -18.89 9.13 -8.43
N PHE A 308 -17.60 9.12 -8.09
CA PHE A 308 -16.99 8.06 -7.28
C PHE A 308 -17.66 7.98 -5.90
N PHE A 309 -17.71 9.09 -5.14
CA PHE A 309 -18.27 9.10 -3.80
C PHE A 309 -19.79 8.89 -3.76
N LEU A 310 -20.54 9.46 -4.70
CA LEU A 310 -21.98 9.24 -4.77
C LEU A 310 -22.33 7.77 -5.03
N ARG A 311 -21.61 7.09 -5.94
CA ARG A 311 -21.80 5.64 -6.11
C ARG A 311 -21.30 4.83 -4.92
N LYS A 312 -20.25 5.28 -4.24
CA LYS A 312 -19.75 4.64 -3.00
C LYS A 312 -20.82 4.68 -1.91
N LEU A 313 -21.47 5.84 -1.72
CA LEU A 313 -22.62 6.00 -0.82
C LEU A 313 -23.79 5.11 -1.23
N TYR A 314 -24.22 5.20 -2.49
CA TYR A 314 -25.33 4.41 -3.01
C TYR A 314 -25.12 2.90 -2.79
N ARG A 315 -23.93 2.38 -3.11
CA ARG A 315 -23.59 0.96 -2.89
C ARG A 315 -23.60 0.59 -1.42
N ASN A 316 -23.10 1.44 -0.52
CA ASN A 316 -23.08 1.11 0.90
C ASN A 316 -24.51 0.83 1.40
N PHE A 317 -25.47 1.69 1.06
CA PHE A 317 -26.86 1.54 1.48
C PHE A 317 -27.60 0.38 0.79
N GLN A 318 -27.12 -0.11 -0.36
CA GLN A 318 -27.68 -1.31 -0.99
C GLN A 318 -27.24 -2.61 -0.30
N TYR A 319 -26.06 -2.63 0.32
CA TYR A 319 -25.41 -3.87 0.74
C TYR A 319 -25.08 -3.94 2.24
N PHE A 320 -25.15 -2.84 2.99
CA PHE A 320 -24.71 -2.78 4.40
C PHE A 320 -25.70 -2.01 5.30
N GLU A 321 -25.75 -2.37 6.59
CA GLU A 321 -26.79 -1.96 7.55
C GLU A 321 -26.43 -0.74 8.44
N GLU A 322 -25.23 -0.16 8.33
CA GLU A 322 -24.78 0.96 9.20
C GLU A 322 -24.63 2.31 8.44
N PRO A 323 -25.73 3.07 8.26
CA PRO A 323 -25.74 4.22 7.36
C PRO A 323 -25.12 5.51 7.93
N GLY A 324 -25.17 5.74 9.25
CA GLY A 324 -24.88 7.05 9.84
C GLY A 324 -23.39 7.45 9.81
N ALA A 325 -22.54 6.69 10.49
CA ALA A 325 -21.11 6.98 10.64
C ALA A 325 -20.37 7.01 9.29
N PHE A 326 -20.69 6.05 8.42
CA PHE A 326 -20.12 5.96 7.08
C PHE A 326 -20.46 7.19 6.22
N THR A 327 -21.72 7.63 6.25
CA THR A 327 -22.17 8.77 5.44
C THR A 327 -21.46 10.06 5.86
N ASN A 328 -21.39 10.34 7.16
CA ASN A 328 -20.69 11.52 7.68
C ASN A 328 -19.21 11.51 7.30
N LYS A 329 -18.54 10.35 7.41
CA LYS A 329 -17.15 10.17 7.00
C LYS A 329 -16.95 10.48 5.51
N VAL A 330 -17.81 9.95 4.64
CA VAL A 330 -17.74 10.21 3.20
C VAL A 330 -18.00 11.67 2.87
N PHE A 331 -18.97 12.32 3.52
CA PHE A 331 -19.20 13.75 3.33
C PHE A 331 -17.99 14.58 3.76
N GLY A 332 -17.33 14.23 4.86
CA GLY A 332 -16.04 14.82 5.22
C GLY A 332 -15.01 14.68 4.09
N TYR A 333 -14.84 13.47 3.52
CA TYR A 333 -13.90 13.28 2.41
C TYR A 333 -14.23 14.15 1.20
N MET A 334 -15.52 14.29 0.88
CA MET A 334 -15.98 15.13 -0.21
C MET A 334 -15.70 16.61 0.03
N GLU A 335 -15.95 17.11 1.25
CA GLU A 335 -15.63 18.50 1.64
C GLU A 335 -14.13 18.77 1.60
N TYR A 336 -13.31 17.83 2.08
CA TYR A 336 -11.85 17.95 2.01
C TYR A 336 -11.38 18.07 0.57
N LEU A 337 -11.84 17.17 -0.31
CA LEU A 337 -11.49 17.21 -1.74
C LEU A 337 -12.00 18.49 -2.41
N GLU A 338 -13.17 18.98 -2.04
CA GLU A 338 -13.69 20.25 -2.52
C GLU A 338 -12.80 21.43 -2.08
N SER A 339 -12.35 21.46 -0.82
CA SER A 339 -11.42 22.48 -0.32
C SER A 339 -10.06 22.45 -1.02
N ARG A 340 -9.65 21.28 -1.54
CA ARG A 340 -8.46 21.08 -2.38
C ARG A 340 -8.73 21.32 -3.87
N GLY A 341 -9.93 21.74 -4.26
CA GLY A 341 -10.33 21.98 -5.65
C GLY A 341 -10.47 20.72 -6.51
N CYS A 342 -10.45 19.54 -5.89
CA CYS A 342 -10.50 18.23 -6.54
C CYS A 342 -11.92 17.74 -6.80
N LEU A 343 -12.90 18.23 -6.04
CA LEU A 343 -14.30 17.85 -6.17
C LEU A 343 -15.17 19.07 -6.47
N ARG A 344 -16.11 18.91 -7.41
CA ARG A 344 -17.14 19.91 -7.73
C ARG A 344 -18.51 19.26 -7.62
N TRP A 345 -19.45 19.98 -7.02
CA TRP A 345 -20.85 19.56 -6.95
C TRP A 345 -21.62 20.04 -8.19
N PRO A 346 -22.63 19.27 -8.63
CA PRO A 346 -23.43 19.66 -9.78
C PRO A 346 -24.22 20.94 -9.58
N ARG A 347 -23.98 21.91 -10.47
CA ARG A 347 -24.56 23.27 -10.39
C ARG A 347 -26.09 23.27 -10.53
N SER A 348 -26.64 22.35 -11.32
CA SER A 348 -28.08 22.22 -11.53
C SER A 348 -28.81 21.70 -10.28
N THR A 349 -28.19 20.78 -9.54
CA THR A 349 -28.80 20.16 -8.36
C THR A 349 -28.90 21.14 -7.21
N LEU A 350 -27.89 22.01 -7.10
CA LEU A 350 -27.86 23.10 -6.14
C LEU A 350 -29.11 24.02 -6.32
N ARG A 351 -29.40 24.44 -7.55
CA ARG A 351 -30.54 25.34 -7.81
C ARG A 351 -31.93 24.68 -7.69
N SER A 352 -32.04 23.36 -7.89
CA SER A 352 -33.33 22.67 -7.93
C SER A 352 -33.77 22.02 -6.62
N PHE A 353 -32.83 21.68 -5.72
CA PHE A 353 -33.14 21.02 -4.43
C PHE A 353 -33.52 22.03 -3.34
N VAL A 354 -34.38 22.99 -3.67
CA VAL A 354 -35.09 23.78 -2.65
C VAL A 354 -36.24 22.92 -2.09
N LEU A 355 -35.92 22.24 -0.98
CA LEU A 355 -36.80 21.78 0.11
C LEU A 355 -38.19 21.20 -0.26
N SER A 356 -38.26 19.88 -0.41
CA SER A 356 -39.46 19.11 -0.04
C SER A 356 -39.12 17.69 0.44
N VAL A 357 -38.24 17.58 1.43
CA VAL A 357 -38.19 16.38 2.28
C VAL A 357 -38.59 16.83 3.68
N GLY A 358 -39.72 16.31 4.16
CA GLY A 358 -40.36 16.74 5.39
C GLY A 358 -39.41 16.72 6.59
N THR A 359 -39.59 17.72 7.46
CA THR A 359 -39.09 17.87 8.85
C THR A 359 -37.80 18.63 9.13
N VAL A 360 -37.14 19.28 8.16
CA VAL A 360 -36.24 20.41 8.47
C VAL A 360 -36.63 21.64 7.66
N GLN A 361 -37.55 22.45 8.21
CA GLN A 361 -37.64 23.86 7.83
C GLN A 361 -36.37 24.55 8.32
N ILE A 362 -35.39 24.72 7.44
CA ILE A 362 -34.44 25.83 7.62
C ILE A 362 -35.29 27.08 7.35
N ASN A 363 -35.80 27.71 8.41
CA ASN A 363 -36.53 28.99 8.35
C ASN A 363 -35.58 30.14 7.98
N CYS A 364 -34.98 30.05 6.80
CA CYS A 364 -34.38 31.18 6.13
C CYS A 364 -35.25 31.43 4.90
N ILE A 365 -36.20 32.36 5.02
CA ILE A 365 -36.76 33.03 3.85
C ILE A 365 -35.58 33.78 3.25
N ILE A 366 -34.96 33.22 2.21
CA ILE A 366 -33.98 33.93 1.40
C ILE A 366 -34.76 34.39 0.18
N ASP A 367 -35.19 35.65 0.23
CA ASP A 367 -35.66 36.35 -0.96
C ASP A 367 -34.51 36.37 -1.96
N TYR A 368 -34.67 35.64 -3.06
CA TYR A 368 -33.81 35.81 -4.23
C TYR A 368 -34.02 37.22 -4.76
N PRO A 369 -32.99 38.09 -4.81
CA PRO A 369 -33.03 39.13 -5.82
C PRO A 369 -33.04 38.38 -7.15
N ARG A 370 -34.07 38.61 -7.97
CA ARG A 370 -34.04 38.27 -9.39
C ARG A 370 -32.84 38.98 -10.00
N ALA A 371 -31.68 38.33 -9.99
CA ALA A 371 -30.61 38.69 -10.90
C ALA A 371 -31.15 38.38 -12.28
N GLU A 372 -31.40 39.43 -13.04
CA GLU A 372 -31.74 39.37 -14.45
C GLU A 372 -30.79 38.37 -15.12
N GLU A 373 -31.37 37.46 -15.91
CA GLU A 373 -30.66 36.52 -16.74
C GLU A 373 -29.73 37.30 -17.69
N HIS A 374 -28.49 37.52 -17.27
CA HIS A 374 -27.40 37.68 -18.23
C HIS A 374 -27.05 36.28 -18.73
N ASP A 375 -27.82 35.91 -19.74
CA ASP A 375 -27.60 34.79 -20.63
C ASP A 375 -26.31 35.08 -21.43
N ASP A 376 -25.15 34.91 -20.79
CA ASP A 376 -23.86 34.80 -21.49
C ASP A 376 -23.79 33.43 -22.16
N MET A 377 -24.59 33.33 -23.23
CA MET A 377 -24.42 32.41 -24.34
C MET A 377 -23.09 32.72 -25.03
N SER A 378 -21.99 32.26 -24.43
CA SER A 378 -20.71 32.15 -25.14
C SER A 378 -20.08 30.78 -24.91
N THR A 379 -20.13 30.02 -26.00
CA THR A 379 -19.28 28.88 -26.37
C THR A 379 -19.49 27.55 -25.64
N THR A 380 -20.30 26.70 -26.28
CA THR A 380 -20.00 25.29 -26.58
C THR A 380 -19.24 24.50 -25.51
N SER A 381 -19.98 23.75 -24.72
CA SER A 381 -19.49 22.55 -24.04
C SER A 381 -20.59 21.47 -24.13
N PHE A 382 -20.60 20.75 -25.25
CA PHE A 382 -21.35 19.50 -25.42
C PHE A 382 -20.78 18.34 -24.54
N PHE A 383 -20.00 18.66 -23.50
CA PHE A 383 -19.30 17.74 -22.61
C PHE A 383 -19.73 17.82 -21.13
N ASP A 384 -20.65 18.72 -20.73
CA ASP A 384 -20.89 19.02 -19.31
C ASP A 384 -21.97 18.17 -18.59
N ASP A 385 -22.86 17.45 -19.29
CA ASP A 385 -23.94 16.70 -18.61
C ASP A 385 -23.51 15.29 -18.12
N ALA A 386 -22.41 14.75 -18.65
CA ALA A 386 -21.94 13.38 -18.36
C ALA A 386 -20.93 13.30 -17.19
N THR A 387 -20.40 14.43 -16.72
CA THR A 387 -19.24 14.51 -15.82
C THR A 387 -19.55 15.17 -14.46
N ASP A 388 -20.71 15.83 -14.32
CA ASP A 388 -21.04 16.65 -13.14
C ASP A 388 -21.66 15.87 -11.96
N GLY A 389 -21.85 14.55 -12.07
CA GLY A 389 -22.43 13.71 -11.00
C GLY A 389 -23.96 13.83 -10.82
N ARG A 390 -24.63 14.60 -11.68
CA ARG A 390 -26.10 14.74 -11.70
C ARG A 390 -26.82 13.41 -11.86
N ARG A 391 -26.33 12.53 -12.76
CA ARG A 391 -26.90 11.20 -13.01
C ARG A 391 -26.95 10.36 -11.73
N GLU A 392 -25.87 10.35 -10.96
CA GLU A 392 -25.76 9.60 -9.71
C GLU A 392 -26.75 10.13 -8.65
N LEU A 393 -26.92 11.46 -8.56
CA LEU A 393 -27.92 12.05 -7.66
C LEU A 393 -29.34 11.70 -8.10
N GLU A 394 -29.66 11.84 -9.40
CA GLU A 394 -30.97 11.46 -9.92
C GLU A 394 -31.28 9.98 -9.65
N LEU A 395 -30.29 9.10 -9.79
CA LEU A 395 -30.42 7.68 -9.49
C LEU A 395 -30.77 7.47 -8.00
N ILE A 396 -30.02 8.08 -7.08
CA ILE A 396 -30.26 7.95 -5.63
C ILE A 396 -31.65 8.48 -5.23
N PHE A 397 -32.06 9.63 -5.76
CA PHE A 397 -33.32 10.28 -5.38
C PHE A 397 -34.56 9.68 -6.05
N LYS A 398 -34.45 9.13 -7.27
CA LYS A 398 -35.59 8.55 -8.01
C LYS A 398 -35.78 7.05 -7.76
N GLU A 399 -34.80 6.36 -7.16
CA GLU A 399 -34.93 4.94 -6.82
C GLU A 399 -36.12 4.72 -5.86
N PRO A 400 -37.02 3.76 -6.08
CA PRO A 400 -38.13 3.53 -5.15
C PRO A 400 -37.73 2.80 -3.86
N ASP A 401 -36.48 2.36 -3.71
CA ASP A 401 -36.02 1.58 -2.57
C ASP A 401 -36.09 2.39 -1.24
N PRO A 402 -36.87 1.93 -0.23
CA PRO A 402 -36.94 2.59 1.07
C PRO A 402 -35.63 2.55 1.86
N SER A 403 -34.73 1.60 1.58
CA SER A 403 -33.40 1.50 2.24
C SER A 403 -32.55 2.75 2.03
N LEU A 404 -32.77 3.46 0.92
CA LEU A 404 -32.04 4.67 0.54
C LEU A 404 -32.60 5.95 1.18
N LEU A 405 -33.74 5.88 1.89
CA LEU A 405 -34.35 7.04 2.53
C LEU A 405 -33.37 7.80 3.45
N PRO A 406 -32.57 7.16 4.32
CA PRO A 406 -31.63 7.89 5.17
C PRO A 406 -30.52 8.55 4.36
N LEU A 407 -30.06 7.93 3.26
CA LEU A 407 -29.09 8.55 2.34
C LEU A 407 -29.67 9.79 1.66
N ARG A 408 -30.94 9.75 1.22
CA ARG A 408 -31.61 10.92 0.60
C ARG A 408 -31.73 12.07 1.58
N VAL A 409 -32.10 11.79 2.83
CA VAL A 409 -32.17 12.80 3.90
C VAL A 409 -30.79 13.41 4.13
N ALA A 410 -29.76 12.57 4.28
CA ALA A 410 -28.39 13.02 4.51
C ALA A 410 -27.85 13.87 3.36
N LEU A 411 -28.05 13.44 2.11
CA LEU A 411 -27.66 14.21 0.92
C LEU A 411 -28.42 15.53 0.81
N SER A 412 -29.72 15.55 1.11
CA SER A 412 -30.52 16.78 1.10
C SER A 412 -30.00 17.79 2.12
N ASN A 413 -29.68 17.33 3.33
CA ASN A 413 -29.10 18.17 4.38
C ASN A 413 -27.72 18.70 3.97
N GLN A 414 -26.85 17.86 3.39
CA GLN A 414 -25.53 18.27 2.95
C GLN A 414 -25.59 19.31 1.82
N ILE A 415 -26.48 19.12 0.86
CA ILE A 415 -26.72 20.07 -0.24
C ILE A 415 -27.23 21.41 0.33
N ALA A 416 -28.21 21.37 1.24
CA ALA A 416 -28.75 22.58 1.87
C ALA A 416 -27.71 23.34 2.70
N LEU A 417 -26.88 22.61 3.45
CA LEU A 417 -25.78 23.19 4.22
C LEU A 417 -24.75 23.86 3.31
N LYS A 418 -24.38 23.20 2.22
CA LYS A 418 -23.48 23.78 1.22
C LYS A 418 -24.04 25.09 0.65
N HIS A 419 -25.30 25.10 0.26
CA HIS A 419 -25.97 26.33 -0.17
C HIS A 419 -25.87 27.45 0.83
N PHE A 420 -26.12 27.13 2.09
CA PHE A 420 -26.04 28.10 3.16
C PHE A 420 -24.62 28.66 3.31
N ARG A 421 -23.57 27.84 3.19
CA ARG A 421 -22.16 28.28 3.22
C ARG A 421 -21.75 29.08 1.99
N ASP A 422 -22.28 28.77 0.80
CA ASP A 422 -22.02 29.56 -0.41
C ASP A 422 -22.65 30.96 -0.28
N LEU A 423 -23.73 31.10 0.49
CA LEU A 423 -24.45 32.36 0.74
C LEU A 423 -23.91 33.15 1.93
N VAL A 424 -23.46 32.45 2.98
CA VAL A 424 -22.89 33.03 4.19
C VAL A 424 -21.43 32.65 4.22
N ILE A 425 -20.51 33.61 4.01
CA ILE A 425 -19.06 33.41 4.06
C ILE A 425 -18.65 32.95 5.46
N LEU A 426 -18.87 31.67 5.75
CA LEU A 426 -18.50 30.99 6.97
C LEU A 426 -17.20 30.23 6.69
N PRO A 427 -16.27 30.22 7.65
CA PRO A 427 -15.14 29.30 7.56
C PRO A 427 -15.70 27.88 7.43
N SER A 428 -15.24 27.16 6.41
CA SER A 428 -15.55 25.74 6.28
C SER A 428 -14.94 25.03 7.48
N PRO A 429 -15.70 24.22 8.23
CA PRO A 429 -15.14 23.47 9.35
C PRO A 429 -14.02 22.58 8.82
N THR A 430 -12.98 22.36 9.61
CA THR A 430 -11.92 21.46 9.18
C THR A 430 -12.51 20.05 8.99
N PHE A 431 -11.98 19.26 8.06
CA PHE A 431 -12.44 17.88 7.82
C PHE A 431 -12.59 17.07 9.13
N ARG A 432 -11.72 17.33 10.10
CA ARG A 432 -11.71 16.67 11.42
C ARG A 432 -12.83 17.12 12.36
N GLU A 433 -13.39 18.30 12.14
CA GLU A 433 -14.60 18.77 12.84
C GLU A 433 -15.87 18.09 12.31
N TRP A 434 -15.83 17.58 11.06
CA TRP A 434 -16.92 16.84 10.43
C TRP A 434 -16.96 15.36 10.77
N VAL A 435 -15.79 14.76 10.99
CA VAL A 435 -15.70 13.34 11.36
C VAL A 435 -16.10 13.18 12.82
N ASP A 436 -17.32 12.68 13.05
CA ASP A 436 -17.76 12.23 14.36
C ASP A 436 -16.92 11.01 14.79
N LYS A 437 -15.87 11.29 15.58
CA LYS A 437 -14.92 10.27 16.04
C LYS A 437 -15.59 9.19 16.88
N GLU A 438 -16.65 9.53 17.62
CA GLU A 438 -17.35 8.59 18.50
C GLU A 438 -18.18 7.57 17.70
N SER A 439 -18.55 7.91 16.46
CA SER A 439 -19.28 7.03 15.54
C SER A 439 -18.41 6.05 14.76
N MET A 440 -17.09 6.22 14.72
CA MET A 440 -16.18 5.27 14.06
C MET A 440 -16.01 4.00 14.88
N SER A 441 -15.78 2.84 14.25
CA SER A 441 -15.40 1.62 14.97
C SER A 441 -14.12 1.86 15.81
N ASN A 442 -14.06 1.30 17.02
CA ASN A 442 -12.90 1.43 17.93
C ASN A 442 -11.58 1.08 17.24
N ALA A 443 -11.57 0.05 16.38
CA ALA A 443 -10.37 -0.34 15.63
C ALA A 443 -9.88 0.77 14.67
N ILE A 444 -10.80 1.47 14.01
CA ILE A 444 -10.47 2.60 13.11
C ILE A 444 -10.06 3.82 13.93
N GLN A 445 -10.71 4.06 15.07
CA GLN A 445 -10.32 5.14 15.99
C GLN A 445 -8.90 4.94 16.52
N ASP A 446 -8.53 3.72 16.89
CA ASP A 446 -7.20 3.38 17.40
C ASP A 446 -6.14 3.51 16.30
N LEU A 447 -6.43 3.05 15.06
CA LEU A 447 -5.55 3.26 13.90
C LEU A 447 -5.36 4.74 13.57
N ASP A 448 -6.43 5.53 13.56
CA ASP A 448 -6.39 6.98 13.36
C ASP A 448 -5.61 7.70 14.48
N ARG A 449 -5.71 7.23 15.74
CA ARG A 449 -4.92 7.74 16.87
C ARG A 449 -3.44 7.38 16.71
N MET A 450 -3.12 6.13 16.37
CA MET A 450 -1.75 5.67 16.15
C MET A 450 -1.08 6.45 15.03
N PHE A 451 -1.75 6.64 13.89
CA PHE A 451 -1.18 7.40 12.78
C PHE A 451 -0.87 8.86 13.15
N ARG A 452 -1.71 9.48 13.98
CA ARG A 452 -1.46 10.83 14.51
C ARG A 452 -0.23 10.88 15.41
N THR A 453 -0.05 9.90 16.29
CA THR A 453 1.13 9.85 17.16
C THR A 453 2.40 9.57 16.36
N PHE A 454 2.33 8.71 15.34
CA PHE A 454 3.46 8.45 14.43
C PHE A 454 3.85 9.68 13.59
N SER A 455 2.87 10.43 13.09
CA SER A 455 3.12 11.67 12.36
C SER A 455 3.78 12.76 13.22
N ALA A 456 3.53 12.76 14.53
CA ALA A 456 4.18 13.68 15.48
C ALA A 456 5.62 13.27 15.85
N SER A 457 6.01 12.01 15.66
CA SER A 457 7.38 11.52 15.88
C SER A 457 8.28 11.59 14.65
N SER A 458 7.76 11.99 13.50
CA SER A 458 8.59 12.33 12.34
C SER A 458 9.12 13.76 12.55
N PRO A 459 10.44 14.00 12.60
CA PRO A 459 10.95 15.35 12.74
C PRO A 459 10.45 16.17 11.55
N SER A 460 9.73 17.25 11.83
CA SER A 460 9.42 18.23 10.79
C SER A 460 10.72 18.78 10.25
N VAL A 461 10.80 18.99 8.94
CA VAL A 461 11.97 19.58 8.25
C VAL A 461 12.34 20.96 8.83
N GLU A 462 11.41 21.62 9.53
CA GLU A 462 11.64 22.87 10.25
C GLU A 462 12.34 22.68 11.61
N SER A 463 12.16 21.53 12.27
CA SER A 463 12.81 21.22 13.56
C SER A 463 14.30 20.93 13.40
N THR A 464 14.75 20.43 12.25
CA THR A 464 16.17 20.13 12.00
C THR A 464 16.98 21.41 11.77
N ARG A 465 16.39 22.40 11.08
CA ARG A 465 17.04 23.72 10.88
C ARG A 465 17.17 24.52 12.18
N ALA A 466 16.18 24.45 13.07
CA ALA A 466 16.24 25.15 14.35
C ALA A 466 17.28 24.55 15.32
N ALA A 467 17.62 23.27 15.18
CA ALA A 467 18.64 22.62 15.98
C ALA A 467 20.07 22.89 15.46
N GLU A 468 20.25 23.03 14.13
CA GLU A 468 21.54 23.38 13.52
C GLU A 468 21.95 24.83 13.80
N ASP A 469 20.99 25.77 13.81
CA ASP A 469 21.28 27.17 14.12
C ASP A 469 21.73 27.35 15.59
N GLN A 470 21.18 26.58 16.54
CA GLN A 470 21.58 26.65 17.96
C GLN A 470 22.93 25.97 18.28
N LEU A 471 23.39 25.06 17.42
CA LEU A 471 24.70 24.40 17.56
C LEU A 471 25.84 25.22 16.91
N SER A 472 25.52 26.14 16.01
CA SER A 472 26.51 27.01 15.35
C SER A 472 26.93 28.24 16.17
N GLU A 473 26.14 28.67 17.17
CA GLU A 473 26.43 29.85 17.98
C GLU A 473 27.25 29.59 19.26
N ASN A 474 27.49 28.32 19.64
CA ASN A 474 28.18 27.99 20.90
C ASN A 474 29.44 27.14 20.69
N HIS A 475 30.48 27.75 20.09
CA HIS A 475 31.85 27.29 20.30
C HIS A 475 32.77 28.45 20.72
N PRO A 476 33.32 28.43 21.94
CA PRO A 476 34.30 29.42 22.36
C PRO A 476 35.62 29.13 21.66
N ARG A 477 36.16 30.13 20.95
CA ARG A 477 37.54 30.10 20.46
C ARG A 477 38.48 30.08 21.66
N SER A 478 39.12 28.94 21.90
CA SER A 478 40.32 28.85 22.72
C SER A 478 41.47 29.50 21.96
N GLU A 479 41.86 30.69 22.41
CA GLU A 479 43.20 31.23 22.19
C GLU A 479 44.17 30.41 23.04
N ASP A 480 45.22 29.87 22.42
CA ASP A 480 46.53 29.74 23.06
C ASP A 480 47.61 29.42 22.02
N GLU A 481 48.46 30.42 21.77
CA GLU A 481 49.91 30.37 22.02
C GLU A 481 50.69 31.23 21.02
N SER A 482 51.25 32.34 21.51
CA SER A 482 52.66 32.65 21.32
C SER A 482 53.09 33.76 22.29
N SER A 483 53.97 33.44 23.24
CA SER A 483 55.32 34.04 23.36
C SER A 483 55.83 34.11 24.81
N SER A 484 56.97 33.43 25.01
CA SER A 484 58.04 33.62 26.02
C SER A 484 58.00 32.71 27.25
#